data_AF-A0A5E4KVZ7-F1
#
_entry.id   AF-A0A5E4KVZ7-F1
#
_cell.length_a   1.000
_cell.length_b   1.000
_cell.length_c   1.000
_cell.angle_alpha   90.00
_cell.angle_beta   90.00
_cell.angle_gamma   90.00
#
_symmetry.space_group_name_H-M   'P 1'
#
loop_
_entity.id
_entity.type
_entity.pdbx_description
1 polymer ?
#
loop_
_entity_poly.entity_id
_entity_poly.type
_entity_poly.pdbx_seq_one_letter_code
_entity_poly.pdbx_strand_id
1 'polypeptide(L)'
;MIRIREVLGKNFSAEIKEENGKCTINYGAFTQLSVWVDKKKLCVDTQSNKEAKDDIILDTNKRYRIFLEEATGYTAKERLAKAKKAVQGD
;
A
#
# COMPACT_ATOMS: atom_id res chain seq x y z
N MET A 1 -14.54 -4.79 3.08
CA MET A 1 -13.35 -5.12 2.26
C MET A 1 -13.43 -4.64 0.81
N ILE A 2 -14.63 -4.48 0.22
CA ILE A 2 -14.83 -4.13 -1.20
C ILE A 2 -14.02 -2.89 -1.63
N ARG A 3 -14.08 -1.80 -0.85
CA ARG A 3 -13.39 -0.54 -1.17
C ARG A 3 -11.87 -0.66 -1.31
N ILE A 4 -11.21 -1.50 -0.51
CA ILE A 4 -9.73 -1.65 -0.59
C ILE A 4 -9.36 -2.36 -1.88
N ARG A 5 -10.07 -3.46 -2.20
CA ARG A 5 -9.85 -4.21 -3.44
C ARG A 5 -10.07 -3.35 -4.67
N GLU A 6 -11.13 -2.53 -4.68
CA GLU A 6 -11.41 -1.59 -5.78
C GLU A 6 -10.29 -0.55 -5.94
N VAL A 7 -9.89 0.10 -4.84
CA VAL A 7 -8.81 1.11 -4.87
C VAL A 7 -7.49 0.45 -5.29
N LEU A 8 -7.21 -0.77 -4.82
CA LEU A 8 -6.03 -1.53 -5.18
C LEU A 8 -6.02 -1.82 -6.68
N GLY A 9 -7.11 -2.34 -7.25
CA GLY A 9 -7.22 -2.63 -8.69
C GLY A 9 -7.22 -1.39 -9.58
N LYS A 10 -7.75 -0.26 -9.08
CA LYS A 10 -7.73 1.04 -9.75
C LYS A 10 -6.32 1.63 -9.83
N ASN A 11 -5.54 1.52 -8.75
CA ASN A 11 -4.18 2.09 -8.68
C ASN A 11 -3.13 1.15 -9.30
N PHE A 12 -3.31 -0.14 -9.07
CA PHE A 12 -2.46 -1.21 -9.53
C PHE A 12 -3.28 -2.09 -10.47
N SER A 13 -3.03 -1.96 -11.77
CA SER A 13 -3.58 -2.84 -12.80
C SER A 13 -2.94 -4.23 -12.72
N ALA A 14 -3.02 -4.85 -11.55
CA ALA A 14 -2.44 -6.13 -11.20
C ALA A 14 -3.55 -7.11 -10.80
N GLU A 15 -3.27 -8.39 -10.93
CA GLU A 15 -4.15 -9.44 -10.43
C GLU A 15 -4.15 -9.43 -8.90
N ILE A 16 -5.34 -9.26 -8.31
CA ILE A 16 -5.54 -9.24 -6.86
C ILE A 16 -5.91 -10.64 -6.40
N LYS A 17 -5.01 -11.25 -5.61
CA LYS A 17 -5.24 -12.54 -4.96
C LYS A 17 -5.74 -12.30 -3.55
N GLU A 18 -6.94 -12.77 -3.23
CA GLU A 18 -7.46 -12.71 -1.86
C GLU A 18 -7.22 -14.04 -1.17
N GLU A 19 -6.42 -14.03 -0.10
CA GLU A 19 -6.08 -15.23 0.66
C GLU A 19 -6.14 -14.91 2.15
N ASN A 20 -6.87 -15.71 2.92
CA ASN A 20 -7.02 -15.52 4.38
C ASN A 20 -7.47 -14.11 4.80
N GLY A 21 -8.32 -13.45 4.00
CA GLY A 21 -8.78 -12.08 4.25
C GLY A 21 -7.72 -11.00 4.00
N LYS A 22 -6.63 -11.34 3.30
CA LYS A 22 -5.59 -10.42 2.84
C LYS A 22 -5.60 -10.35 1.31
N CYS A 23 -5.54 -9.14 0.76
CA CYS A 23 -5.38 -8.91 -0.67
C CYS A 23 -3.89 -8.81 -1.00
N THR A 24 -3.39 -9.72 -1.84
CA THR A 24 -2.01 -9.76 -2.30
C THR A 24 -1.94 -9.45 -3.79
N ILE A 25 -1.02 -8.57 -4.19
CA ILE A 25 -0.73 -8.26 -5.59
C ILE A 25 0.78 -8.29 -5.85
N ASN A 26 1.15 -8.43 -7.12
CA ASN A 26 2.52 -8.31 -7.60
C ASN A 26 2.55 -7.19 -8.63
N TYR A 27 3.32 -6.12 -8.40
CA TYR A 27 3.32 -4.97 -9.30
C TYR A 27 4.64 -4.20 -9.26
N GLY A 28 5.23 -3.99 -10.45
CA GLY A 28 6.39 -3.12 -10.63
C GLY A 28 7.56 -3.53 -9.74
N ALA A 29 7.95 -2.64 -8.82
CA ALA A 29 9.03 -2.88 -7.88
C ALA A 29 8.61 -3.71 -6.67
N PHE A 30 7.31 -3.92 -6.44
CA PHE A 30 6.83 -4.81 -5.40
C PHE A 30 6.77 -6.24 -5.91
N THR A 31 7.68 -7.07 -5.42
CA THR A 31 7.62 -8.53 -5.56
C THR A 31 6.32 -9.06 -5.00
N GLN A 32 5.86 -8.50 -3.87
CA GLN A 32 4.59 -8.83 -3.25
C GLN A 32 4.09 -7.65 -2.41
N LEU A 33 2.81 -7.31 -2.55
CA LEU A 33 2.13 -6.32 -1.71
C LEU A 33 0.90 -6.98 -1.11
N SER A 34 0.91 -7.20 0.21
CA SER A 34 -0.22 -7.75 0.96
C SER A 34 -0.90 -6.67 1.79
N VAL A 35 -2.21 -6.55 1.66
CA VAL A 35 -3.03 -5.53 2.32
C VAL A 35 -4.18 -6.20 3.06
N TRP A 36 -4.38 -5.83 4.32
CA TRP A 36 -5.52 -6.31 5.10
C TRP A 36 -5.97 -5.27 6.12
N VAL A 37 -7.16 -5.46 6.67
CA VAL A 37 -7.68 -4.59 7.74
C VAL A 37 -7.65 -5.36 9.05
N ASP A 38 -6.92 -4.85 10.03
CA ASP A 38 -6.91 -5.39 11.39
C ASP A 38 -7.46 -4.36 12.38
N LYS A 39 -8.50 -4.72 13.15
CA LYS A 39 -9.07 -3.89 14.24
C LYS A 39 -9.21 -2.39 13.92
N LYS A 40 -9.73 -2.07 12.72
CA LYS A 40 -9.91 -0.71 12.15
C LYS A 40 -8.64 0.02 11.66
N LYS A 41 -7.50 -0.67 11.58
CA LYS A 41 -6.27 -0.18 10.97
C LYS A 41 -6.05 -0.88 9.64
N LEU A 42 -5.59 -0.12 8.64
CA LEU A 42 -5.09 -0.69 7.40
C LEU A 42 -3.66 -1.18 7.66
N CYS A 43 -3.46 -2.48 7.51
CA CYS A 43 -2.15 -3.12 7.56
C CYS A 43 -1.69 -3.41 6.14
N VAL A 44 -0.42 -3.10 5.88
CA VAL A 44 0.18 -3.28 4.57
C VAL A 44 1.57 -3.87 4.75
N ASP A 45 1.86 -4.92 4.01
CA ASP A 45 3.14 -5.58 3.94
C ASP A 45 3.65 -5.50 2.49
N THR A 46 4.84 -4.95 2.31
CA THR A 46 5.46 -4.72 1.00
C THR A 46 6.79 -5.44 0.93
N GLN A 47 6.95 -6.35 -0.01
CA GLN A 47 8.24 -6.88 -0.43
C GLN A 47 8.66 -6.19 -1.72
N SER A 48 9.80 -5.51 -1.68
CA SER A 48 10.35 -4.78 -2.81
C SER A 48 11.52 -5.54 -3.42
N ASN A 49 11.58 -5.60 -4.75
CA ASN A 49 12.74 -6.10 -5.45
C ASN A 49 13.79 -4.99 -5.58
N LYS A 50 14.95 -5.16 -4.93
CA LYS A 50 16.05 -4.19 -4.99
C LYS A 50 16.75 -4.16 -6.36
N GLU A 51 16.49 -5.14 -7.21
CA GLU A 51 17.00 -5.21 -8.58
C GLU A 51 16.08 -4.51 -9.59
N ALA A 52 14.93 -3.98 -9.15
CA ALA A 52 14.05 -3.21 -10.00
C ALA A 52 14.70 -1.88 -10.41
N LYS A 53 14.43 -1.42 -11.64
CA LYS A 53 14.92 -0.13 -12.15
C LYS A 53 14.34 1.05 -11.33
N ASP A 54 15.13 2.10 -11.15
CA ASP A 54 14.73 3.31 -10.43
C ASP A 54 13.40 3.91 -10.93
N ASP A 55 13.18 3.98 -12.25
CA ASP A 55 11.92 4.45 -12.82
C ASP A 55 10.70 3.66 -12.32
N ILE A 56 10.84 2.33 -12.23
CA ILE A 56 9.78 1.44 -11.75
C ILE A 56 9.59 1.60 -10.24
N ILE A 57 10.67 1.76 -9.48
CA ILE A 57 10.62 2.00 -8.03
C ILE A 57 9.89 3.32 -7.74
N LEU A 58 10.20 4.37 -8.49
CA LEU A 58 9.58 5.69 -8.35
C LEU A 58 8.09 5.66 -8.72
N ASP A 59 7.72 5.05 -9.85
CA ASP A 59 6.31 4.91 -10.26
C ASP A 59 5.51 4.08 -9.25
N THR A 60 6.07 2.95 -8.82
CA THR A 60 5.47 2.05 -7.84
C THR A 60 5.23 2.77 -6.51
N ASN A 61 6.22 3.51 -6.00
CA ASN A 61 6.09 4.31 -4.78
C ASN A 61 5.05 5.42 -4.89
N LYS A 62 4.95 6.07 -6.06
CA LYS A 62 3.95 7.11 -6.31
C LYS A 62 2.54 6.54 -6.25
N ARG A 63 2.28 5.43 -6.95
CA ARG A 63 1.01 4.70 -6.90
C ARG A 63 0.69 4.21 -5.50
N TYR A 64 1.68 3.70 -4.78
CA TYR A 64 1.52 3.25 -3.40
C TYR A 64 1.02 4.36 -2.47
N ARG A 65 1.56 5.57 -2.59
CA ARG A 65 1.09 6.73 -1.83
C ARG A 65 -0.37 7.08 -2.13
N ILE A 66 -0.75 7.08 -3.42
CA ILE A 66 -2.13 7.36 -3.85
C ILE A 66 -3.08 6.29 -3.34
N PHE A 67 -2.74 5.01 -3.53
CA PHE A 67 -3.48 3.87 -3.01
C PHE A 67 -3.74 4.02 -1.52
N LEU A 68 -2.67 4.27 -0.75
CA LEU A 68 -2.78 4.39 0.69
C LEU A 68 -3.73 5.55 1.05
N GLU A 69 -3.60 6.72 0.40
CA GLU A 69 -4.48 7.88 0.62
C GLU A 69 -5.95 7.56 0.33
N GLU A 70 -6.28 6.92 -0.79
CA GLU A 70 -7.64 6.50 -1.13
C GLU A 70 -8.17 5.40 -0.19
N ALA A 71 -7.30 4.46 0.24
CA ALA A 71 -7.67 3.33 1.09
C ALA A 71 -7.93 3.72 2.54
N THR A 72 -7.23 4.72 3.08
CA THR A 72 -7.44 5.19 4.46
C THR A 72 -8.16 6.52 4.55
N GLY A 73 -8.32 7.26 3.45
CA GLY A 73 -8.82 8.63 3.44
C GLY A 73 -7.91 9.65 4.14
N TYR A 74 -6.66 9.28 4.47
CA TYR A 74 -5.70 10.19 5.09
C TYR A 74 -4.79 10.74 4.01
N THR A 75 -4.82 12.06 3.83
CA THR A 75 -3.94 12.71 2.87
C THR A 75 -2.46 12.50 3.22
N ALA A 76 -1.59 12.51 2.22
CA ALA A 76 -0.13 12.40 2.44
C ALA A 76 0.40 13.41 3.48
N LYS A 77 -0.24 14.59 3.59
CA LYS A 77 0.03 15.61 4.62
C LYS A 77 -0.34 15.15 6.03
N GLU A 78 -1.54 14.58 6.21
CA GLU A 78 -1.99 14.07 7.52
C GLU A 78 -1.19 12.85 7.98
N ARG A 79 -0.72 12.02 7.02
CA ARG A 79 0.18 10.90 7.32
C ARG A 79 1.54 11.34 7.84
N LEU A 80 2.15 12.39 7.28
CA LEU A 80 3.46 12.86 7.75
C LEU A 80 3.38 13.32 9.22
N ALA A 81 2.27 13.96 9.61
CA ALA A 81 2.03 14.37 10.99
C ALA A 81 1.82 13.18 11.94
N LYS A 82 1.08 12.14 11.52
CA LYS A 82 0.87 10.93 12.32
C LYS A 82 2.11 10.02 12.38
N ALA A 83 2.84 9.88 11.28
CA ALA A 83 4.08 9.11 11.23
C ALA A 83 5.11 9.71 12.17
N LYS A 84 5.31 11.03 12.14
CA LYS A 84 6.20 11.73 13.09
C LYS A 84 5.80 11.52 14.55
N LYS A 85 4.49 11.51 14.86
CA LYS A 85 3.99 11.21 16.21
C LYS A 85 4.16 9.74 16.63
N ALA A 86 4.23 8.80 15.69
CA ALA A 86 4.42 7.39 16.00
C ALA A 86 5.90 7.01 16.21
N VAL A 87 6.85 7.84 15.77
CA VAL A 87 8.30 7.62 16.00
C VAL A 87 8.81 8.36 17.26
N GLN A 88 8.10 9.38 17.75
CA GLN A 88 8.33 9.97 19.07
C GLN A 88 7.39 9.31 20.08
N GLY A 89 7.80 8.17 20.61
CA GLY A 89 7.00 7.42 21.57
C GLY A 89 7.76 6.24 22.15
N ASP A 90 8.96 6.51 22.68
CA ASP A 90 9.51 5.89 23.89
C ASP A 90 10.11 7.03 24.72
#